data_AF-A0A7J2S574-F1
#
_entry.id   AF-A0A7J2S574-F1
#
_cell.length_a   1.000
_cell.length_b   1.000
_cell.length_c   1.000
_cell.angle_alpha   90.00
_cell.angle_beta   90.00
_cell.angle_gamma   90.00
#
_symmetry.space_group_name_H-M   'P 1'
#
loop_
_entity.id
_entity.type
_entity.pdbx_description
1 polymer ?
#
loop_
_entity_poly.entity_id
_entity_poly.type
_entity_poly.pdbx_seq_one_letter_code
_entity_poly.pdbx_strand_id
1 'polypeptide(L)'
;MEKVSLILPFVILGIDFHILNYSLHRMDFEIVLPAVILLVLSLIEIVVVVDEIHVTALKMSRERELTIKLEKFVLENPELNVKDVVNRFIKKHPEYKELRRDIYHLVCQIFE
;
A
#
# COMPACT_ATOMS: atom_id res chain seq x y z
N MET A 1 13.16 7.73 2.18
CA MET A 1 12.43 8.15 3.40
C MET A 1 11.38 7.10 3.79
N GLU A 2 10.57 6.56 2.87
CA GLU A 2 9.51 5.56 3.14
C GLU A 2 9.98 4.31 3.92
N LYS A 3 11.15 3.74 3.59
CA LYS A 3 11.66 2.51 4.23
C LYS A 3 11.98 2.66 5.72
N VAL A 4 12.32 3.88 6.18
CA VAL A 4 12.65 4.13 7.59
C VAL A 4 11.38 4.19 8.44
N SER A 5 10.30 4.75 7.89
CA SER A 5 8.99 4.83 8.56
C SER A 5 8.40 3.45 8.87
N LEU A 6 8.73 2.44 8.05
CA LEU A 6 8.26 1.07 8.23
C LEU A 6 8.95 0.34 9.39
N ILE A 7 10.20 0.69 9.69
CA ILE A 7 11.02 0.00 10.71
C ILE A 7 10.84 0.64 12.09
N LEU A 8 10.54 1.94 12.11
CA LEU A 8 10.44 2.73 13.34
C LEU A 8 9.47 2.15 14.39
N PRO A 9 8.23 1.72 14.06
CA PRO A 9 7.32 1.14 15.05
C PRO A 9 7.86 -0.13 15.72
N PHE A 10 8.65 -0.94 15.01
CA PHE A 10 9.28 -2.15 15.57
C PHE A 10 10.43 -1.81 16.52
N VAL A 11 11.18 -0.74 16.23
CA VAL A 11 12.22 -0.24 17.13
C VAL A 11 11.60 0.29 18.42
N ILE A 12 10.52 1.07 18.32
CA ILE A 12 9.79 1.60 19.48
C ILE A 12 9.22 0.45 20.31
N LEU A 13 8.59 -0.54 19.68
CA LEU A 13 8.09 -1.74 20.39
C LEU A 13 9.20 -2.46 21.18
N GLY A 14 10.40 -2.56 20.62
CA GLY A 14 11.55 -3.14 21.31
C GLY A 14 11.98 -2.34 22.55
N ILE A 15 11.94 -1.01 22.46
CA ILE A 15 12.24 -0.10 23.58
C ILE A 15 11.15 -0.23 24.66
N ASP A 16 9.87 -0.19 24.28
CA ASP A 16 8.74 -0.31 25.21
C ASP A 16 8.78 -1.65 25.96
N PHE A 17 9.07 -2.74 25.24
CA PHE A 17 9.24 -4.06 25.85
C PHE A 17 10.40 -4.08 26.85
N HIS A 18 11.52 -3.42 26.52
CA HIS A 18 12.67 -3.30 27.44
C HIS A 18 12.31 -2.52 28.70
N ILE A 19 11.61 -1.38 28.58
CA ILE A 19 11.16 -0.56 29.71
C ILE A 19 10.18 -1.33 30.59
N LEU A 20 9.23 -2.04 29.99
CA LEU A 20 8.26 -2.84 30.72
C LEU A 20 8.96 -3.98 31.48
N ASN A 21 9.86 -4.72 30.83
CA ASN A 21 10.61 -5.79 31.48
C ASN A 21 11.48 -5.27 32.64
N TYR A 22 12.16 -4.13 32.44
CA TYR A 22 12.97 -3.48 33.46
C TYR A 22 12.14 -3.04 34.68
N SER A 23 11.00 -2.39 34.45
CA SER A 23 10.11 -1.91 35.50
C SER A 23 9.44 -3.05 36.28
N LEU A 24 9.01 -4.12 35.59
CA LEU A 24 8.49 -5.33 36.23
C LEU A 24 9.53 -6.01 37.13
N HIS A 25 10.79 -6.11 36.68
CA HIS A 25 11.86 -6.72 37.47
C HIS A 25 12.16 -5.94 38.76
N ARG A 26 11.95 -4.61 38.76
CA ARG A 26 12.14 -3.75 39.94
C ARG A 26 10.87 -3.55 40.77
N MET A 27 9.75 -4.13 40.36
CA MET A 27 8.43 -3.90 40.97
C MET A 27 8.06 -2.40 41.04
N ASP A 28 8.50 -1.62 40.07
CA ASP A 28 8.24 -0.18 40.00
C ASP A 28 6.91 0.09 39.30
N PHE A 29 5.83 -0.04 40.07
CA PHE A 29 4.47 0.04 39.53
C PHE A 29 4.10 1.42 38.96
N GLU A 30 4.78 2.48 39.37
CA GLU A 30 4.59 3.83 38.80
C GLU A 30 5.04 3.89 37.34
N ILE A 31 6.05 3.10 36.97
CA ILE A 31 6.57 2.99 35.60
C ILE A 31 5.86 1.89 34.81
N VAL A 32 5.42 0.81 35.47
CA VAL A 32 4.73 -0.31 34.80
C VAL A 32 3.47 0.17 34.08
N LEU A 33 2.62 0.97 34.74
CA LEU A 33 1.37 1.44 34.14
C LEU A 33 1.58 2.25 32.83
N PRO A 34 2.41 3.31 32.80
CA PRO A 34 2.69 4.03 31.55
C PRO A 34 3.42 3.16 30.51
N ALA A 35 4.31 2.25 30.92
CA ALA A 35 4.99 1.35 29.99
C ALA A 35 4.01 0.39 29.28
N VAL A 36 2.99 -0.11 29.97
CA VAL A 36 1.92 -0.92 29.36
C VAL A 36 1.12 -0.09 28.36
N ILE A 37 0.81 1.17 28.67
CA ILE A 37 0.10 2.07 27.75
C ILE A 37 0.93 2.31 26.48
N LEU A 38 2.22 2.61 26.63
CA LEU A 38 3.14 2.79 25.49
C LEU A 38 3.18 1.54 24.61
N LEU A 39 3.30 0.34 25.22
CA LEU A 39 3.31 -0.92 24.49
C LEU A 39 2.02 -1.11 23.65
N VAL A 40 0.86 -0.77 24.21
CA VAL A 40 -0.42 -0.82 23.48
C VAL A 40 -0.45 0.16 22.32
N LEU A 41 0.00 1.41 22.52
CA LEU A 41 0.08 2.40 21.45
C LEU A 41 0.99 1.95 20.31
N SER A 42 2.17 1.40 20.64
CA SER A 42 3.11 0.85 19.66
C SER A 42 2.53 -0.32 18.87
N LEU A 43 1.74 -1.19 19.49
CA LEU A 43 1.01 -2.25 18.78
C LEU A 43 -0.04 -1.69 17.82
N ILE A 44 -0.78 -0.65 18.22
CA ILE A 44 -1.76 0.03 17.35
C ILE A 44 -1.05 0.65 16.14
N GLU A 45 0.09 1.31 16.33
CA GLU A 45 0.87 1.88 15.23
C GLU A 45 1.30 0.82 14.22
N ILE A 46 1.78 -0.34 14.69
CA ILE A 46 2.15 -1.44 13.80
C ILE A 46 0.94 -1.93 12.98
N VAL A 47 -0.24 -2.06 13.61
CA VAL A 47 -1.46 -2.46 12.89
C VAL A 47 -1.82 -1.45 11.80
N VAL A 48 -1.78 -0.15 12.11
CA VAL A 48 -2.08 0.91 11.13
C VAL A 48 -1.10 0.90 9.97
N VAL A 49 0.21 0.78 10.26
CA VAL A 49 1.24 0.72 9.22
C VAL A 49 1.08 -0.52 8.34
N VAL A 50 0.77 -1.68 8.91
CA VAL A 50 0.52 -2.90 8.15
C VAL A 50 -0.70 -2.77 7.23
N ASP A 51 -1.78 -2.13 7.71
CA ASP A 51 -2.96 -1.87 6.91
C ASP A 51 -2.65 -0.93 5.72
N GLU A 52 -1.89 0.14 5.97
CA GLU A 52 -1.45 1.07 4.92
C GLU A 52 -0.58 0.38 3.86
N ILE A 53 0.34 -0.50 4.26
CA ILE A 53 1.12 -1.33 3.33
C ILE A 53 0.19 -2.23 2.51
N HIS A 54 -0.80 -2.87 3.16
CA HIS A 54 -1.71 -3.77 2.47
C HIS A 54 -2.54 -3.04 1.41
N VAL A 55 -3.11 -1.89 1.76
CA VAL A 55 -3.88 -1.04 0.83
C VAL A 55 -3.00 -0.58 -0.33
N THR A 56 -1.77 -0.15 -0.05
CA THR A 56 -0.83 0.31 -1.07
C THR A 56 -0.41 -0.83 -2.00
N ALA A 57 -0.07 -1.99 -1.44
CA ALA A 57 0.30 -3.18 -2.21
C ALA A 57 -0.86 -3.67 -3.08
N LEU A 58 -2.09 -3.66 -2.56
CA LEU A 58 -3.28 -4.01 -3.32
C LEU A 58 -3.50 -3.03 -4.48
N LYS A 59 -3.39 -1.72 -4.23
CA LYS A 59 -3.50 -0.70 -5.27
C LYS A 59 -2.45 -0.90 -6.37
N MET A 60 -1.19 -1.10 -6.00
CA MET A 60 -0.09 -1.38 -6.95
C MET A 60 -0.35 -2.67 -7.74
N SER A 61 -0.88 -3.72 -7.11
CA SER A 61 -1.21 -4.97 -7.80
C SER A 61 -2.30 -4.78 -8.86
N ARG A 62 -3.33 -3.99 -8.54
CA ARG A 62 -4.44 -3.69 -9.45
C ARG A 62 -3.99 -2.80 -10.61
N GLU A 63 -3.16 -1.80 -10.33
CA GLU A 63 -2.55 -0.97 -11.37
C GLU A 63 -1.67 -1.81 -12.29
N ARG A 64 -0.84 -2.69 -11.73
CA ARG A 64 0.01 -3.59 -12.53
C ARG A 64 -0.81 -4.55 -13.39
N GLU A 65 -1.88 -5.13 -12.85
CA GLU A 65 -2.79 -5.98 -13.63
C GLU A 65 -3.45 -5.21 -14.77
N LEU A 66 -3.91 -3.97 -14.50
CA LEU A 66 -4.47 -3.08 -15.51
C LEU A 66 -3.46 -2.82 -16.63
N THR A 67 -2.23 -2.44 -16.28
CA THR A 67 -1.16 -2.17 -17.26
C THR A 67 -0.89 -3.38 -18.13
N ILE A 68 -0.72 -4.58 -17.54
CA ILE A 68 -0.48 -5.81 -18.30
C ILE A 68 -1.62 -6.12 -19.28
N LYS A 69 -2.88 -5.99 -18.82
CA LYS A 69 -4.05 -6.21 -19.68
C LYS A 69 -4.11 -5.20 -20.82
N LEU A 70 -3.78 -3.95 -20.53
CA LEU A 70 -3.82 -2.85 -21.49
C LEU A 70 -2.72 -2.99 -22.55
N GLU A 71 -1.48 -3.28 -22.13
CA GLU A 71 -0.36 -3.58 -23.03
C GLU A 71 -0.70 -4.76 -23.96
N LYS A 72 -1.21 -5.86 -23.41
CA LYS A 72 -1.65 -7.01 -24.19
C LYS A 72 -2.73 -6.63 -25.20
N PHE A 73 -3.70 -5.81 -24.79
CA PHE A 73 -4.77 -5.36 -25.69
C PHE A 73 -4.25 -4.49 -26.83
N VAL A 74 -3.29 -3.60 -26.56
CA VAL A 74 -2.62 -2.79 -27.61
C VAL A 74 -1.83 -3.66 -28.57
N LEU A 75 -1.05 -4.62 -28.06
CA LEU A 75 -0.28 -5.57 -28.87
C LEU A 75 -1.17 -6.44 -29.78
N GLU A 76 -2.34 -6.84 -29.29
CA GLU A 76 -3.33 -7.61 -30.06
C GLU A 76 -4.06 -6.77 -31.12
N ASN A 77 -4.01 -5.43 -31.03
CA ASN A 77 -4.77 -4.52 -31.90
C ASN A 77 -3.91 -3.30 -32.35
N PRO A 78 -2.81 -3.53 -33.08
CA PRO A 78 -1.82 -2.50 -33.40
C PRO A 78 -2.37 -1.40 -34.33
N GLU A 79 -3.44 -1.66 -35.08
CA GLU A 79 -4.07 -0.65 -35.96
C GLU A 79 -4.92 0.39 -35.23
N LEU A 80 -5.19 0.22 -33.93
CA LEU A 80 -6.06 1.12 -33.18
C LEU A 80 -5.31 2.38 -32.72
N ASN A 81 -5.96 3.53 -32.82
CA ASN A 81 -5.49 4.76 -32.18
C ASN A 81 -5.82 4.77 -30.68
N VAL A 82 -5.18 5.67 -29.92
CA VAL A 82 -5.38 5.84 -28.46
C VAL A 82 -6.86 5.89 -28.06
N LYS A 83 -7.68 6.67 -28.78
CA LYS A 83 -9.10 6.83 -28.46
C LYS A 83 -9.90 5.54 -28.66
N ASP A 84 -9.59 4.79 -29.71
CA ASP A 84 -10.22 3.52 -30.02
C ASP A 84 -9.80 2.43 -29.04
N VAL A 85 -8.51 2.40 -28.66
CA VAL A 85 -8.01 1.52 -27.60
C VAL A 85 -8.76 1.77 -26.30
N VAL A 86 -8.83 3.00 -25.81
CA VAL A 86 -9.52 3.34 -24.54
C VAL A 86 -10.99 2.94 -24.59
N ASN A 87 -11.71 3.29 -25.66
CA ASN A 87 -13.13 2.98 -25.77
C ASN A 87 -13.41 1.47 -25.90
N ARG A 88 -12.61 0.74 -26.68
CA ARG A 88 -12.79 -0.70 -26.86
C ARG A 88 -12.34 -1.49 -25.63
N PHE A 89 -11.27 -1.07 -24.98
CA PHE A 89 -10.78 -1.68 -23.74
C PHE A 89 -11.82 -1.56 -22.62
N ILE A 90 -12.40 -0.37 -22.40
CA ILE A 90 -13.46 -0.17 -21.39
C ILE A 90 -14.73 -0.95 -21.74
N LYS A 91 -15.04 -1.12 -23.03
CA LYS A 91 -16.18 -1.94 -23.46
C LYS A 91 -15.95 -3.43 -23.18
N LYS A 92 -14.71 -3.92 -23.31
CA LYS A 92 -14.29 -5.30 -23.00
C LYS A 92 -14.16 -5.54 -21.50
N HIS A 93 -13.76 -4.52 -20.75
CA HIS A 93 -13.53 -4.54 -19.30
C HIS A 93 -14.30 -3.42 -18.59
N PRO A 94 -15.64 -3.56 -18.45
CA PRO A 94 -16.48 -2.55 -17.82
C PRO A 94 -16.11 -2.28 -16.35
N GLU A 95 -15.41 -3.21 -15.69
CA GLU A 95 -14.89 -3.07 -14.32
C GLU A 95 -13.88 -1.90 -14.14
N TYR A 96 -13.29 -1.41 -15.24
CA TYR A 96 -12.36 -0.27 -15.21
C TYR A 96 -12.97 1.03 -15.75
N LYS A 97 -14.30 1.10 -15.94
CA LYS A 97 -14.99 2.27 -16.50
C LYS A 97 -14.69 3.57 -15.74
N GLU A 98 -14.62 3.50 -14.41
CA GLU A 98 -14.31 4.64 -13.54
C GLU A 98 -12.86 5.12 -13.66
N LEU A 99 -11.95 4.27 -14.18
CA LEU A 99 -10.53 4.56 -14.39
C LEU A 99 -10.23 5.04 -15.81
N ARG A 100 -11.24 5.51 -16.56
CA ARG A 100 -11.11 5.90 -17.97
C ARG A 100 -9.99 6.92 -18.21
N ARG A 101 -9.81 7.88 -17.30
CA ARG A 101 -8.75 8.90 -17.41
C ARG A 101 -7.36 8.27 -17.25
N ASP A 102 -7.19 7.41 -16.26
CA ASP A 102 -5.92 6.73 -16.00
C ASP A 102 -5.55 5.78 -17.15
N ILE A 103 -6.54 5.06 -17.68
CA ILE A 103 -6.37 4.22 -18.88
C ILE A 103 -5.91 5.08 -20.07
N TYR A 104 -6.52 6.24 -20.31
CA TYR A 104 -6.10 7.13 -21.39
C TYR A 104 -4.62 7.53 -21.25
N HIS A 105 -4.19 7.92 -20.05
CA HIS A 105 -2.79 8.27 -19.80
C HIS A 105 -1.84 7.09 -20.00
N LEU A 106 -2.20 5.89 -19.51
CA LEU A 106 -1.41 4.69 -19.70
C LEU A 106 -1.31 4.31 -21.19
N VAL A 107 -2.41 4.39 -21.96
CA VAL A 107 -2.36 4.14 -23.41
C VAL A 107 -1.47 5.15 -24.10
N CYS A 108 -1.54 6.44 -23.76
CA CYS A 108 -0.63 7.44 -24.32
C CYS A 108 0.85 7.08 -24.07
N GLN A 109 1.19 6.65 -22.85
CA GLN A 109 2.55 6.23 -22.50
C GLN A 109 3.01 4.97 -23.24
N ILE A 110 2.10 4.05 -23.58
CA ILE A 110 2.42 2.84 -24.34
C ILE A 110 2.69 3.16 -25.84
N PHE A 111 2.06 4.22 -26.36
CA PHE A 111 2.19 4.65 -27.76
C PHE A 111 3.34 5.64 -27.99
N GLU A 112 3.92 6.21 -26.93
CA GLU A 112 5.18 6.99 -26.98
C GLU A 112 6.41 6.09 -27.16
#